data_AF-A0A7I7MCG4-F1
#
_entry.id   AF-A0A7I7MCG4-F1
#
_cell.length_a   1.000
_cell.length_b   1.000
_cell.length_c   1.000
_cell.angle_alpha   90.00
_cell.angle_beta   90.00
_cell.angle_gamma   90.00
#
_symmetry.space_group_name_H-M   'P 1'
#
loop_
_entity.id
_entity.type
_entity.pdbx_description
1 polymer ?
#
loop_
_entity_poly.entity_id
_entity_poly.type
_entity_poly.pdbx_seq_one_letter_code
_entity_poly.pdbx_strand_id
1 'polypeptide(L)'
;MSASRLNASAALVTAAAAGVLLAPPADAGEGWGINGTFAVSSNGDFAKVNERFQDQPGERSTWTIGTQCVSPTECTGTVTSDAGWSAPIYTTNGLYYVKRVVPNWRFCADGQPIEGLQVYKLYPVGFDGHVDAAADEYTGENQTTGPSGSCGRNQWPTVRMPFYMKKI
;
A
#
# COMPACT_ATOMS: atom_id res chain seq x y z
N MET A 1 27.81 56.00 67.94
CA MET A 1 28.88 56.36 66.99
C MET A 1 29.64 55.11 66.59
N SER A 2 29.46 54.62 65.38
CA SER A 2 30.53 54.32 64.40
C SER A 2 29.89 53.57 63.25
N ALA A 3 30.23 53.98 62.03
CA ALA A 3 29.61 53.59 60.79
C ALA A 3 30.60 52.81 59.91
N SER A 4 30.04 52.20 58.86
CA SER A 4 30.66 51.89 57.56
C SER A 4 31.44 50.56 57.48
N ARG A 5 31.42 49.73 56.41
CA ARG A 5 30.96 49.83 55.01
C ARG A 5 30.51 48.45 54.48
N LEU A 6 29.68 48.48 53.45
CA LEU A 6 29.31 47.35 52.58
C LEU A 6 30.55 46.70 51.92
N ASN A 7 30.46 45.40 51.67
CA ASN A 7 30.96 44.78 50.43
C ASN A 7 29.93 43.77 49.93
N ALA A 8 29.51 43.97 48.69
CA ALA A 8 28.57 43.16 47.95
C ALA A 8 29.31 42.13 47.06
N SER A 9 28.53 41.16 46.58
CA SER A 9 28.76 40.23 45.45
C SER A 9 29.17 38.82 45.89
N ALA A 10 28.27 37.82 45.83
CA ALA A 10 27.79 37.07 44.65
C ALA A 10 28.62 35.77 44.51
N ALA A 11 28.11 34.59 44.18
CA ALA A 11 26.84 34.21 43.56
C ALA A 11 26.45 32.78 44.00
N LEU A 12 25.15 32.54 44.08
CA LEU A 12 24.55 31.21 44.11
C LEU A 12 24.86 30.49 42.80
N VAL A 13 25.63 29.40 42.84
CA VAL A 13 25.72 28.46 41.72
C VAL A 13 24.75 27.33 42.01
N THR A 14 23.59 27.41 41.39
CA THR A 14 22.53 26.41 41.34
C THR A 14 23.06 25.08 40.79
N ALA A 15 22.82 24.00 41.54
CA ALA A 15 22.99 22.64 41.07
C ALA A 15 22.04 22.38 39.88
N ALA A 16 22.61 22.13 38.69
CA ALA A 16 21.90 21.58 37.54
C ALA A 16 22.61 20.30 37.10
N ALA A 17 22.53 19.27 37.95
CA ALA A 17 22.86 17.90 37.60
C ALA A 17 21.55 17.11 37.48
N ALA A 18 21.50 16.20 36.49
CA ALA A 18 20.41 15.26 36.19
C ALA A 18 19.22 15.80 35.38
N GLY A 19 19.49 16.14 34.11
CA GLY A 19 18.44 16.41 33.11
C GLY A 19 18.74 15.89 31.71
N VAL A 20 19.67 14.93 31.56
CA VAL A 20 19.91 14.24 30.27
C VAL A 20 19.33 12.83 30.37
N LEU A 21 18.04 12.77 30.70
CA LEU A 21 17.25 11.56 30.53
C LEU A 21 17.07 11.38 29.02
N LEU A 22 17.84 10.42 28.46
CA LEU A 22 17.48 9.60 27.31
C LEU A 22 16.40 10.24 26.43
N ALA A 23 16.79 11.17 25.54
CA ALA A 23 15.93 11.46 24.41
C ALA A 23 15.70 10.10 23.71
N PRO A 24 14.45 9.63 23.52
CA PRO A 24 14.23 8.50 22.65
C PRO A 24 14.91 8.84 21.32
N PRO A 25 15.59 7.88 20.67
CA PRO A 25 16.07 8.13 19.32
C PRO A 25 14.88 8.68 18.54
N ALA A 26 15.06 9.83 17.90
CA ALA A 26 14.08 10.30 16.95
C ALA A 26 14.02 9.23 15.87
N ASP A 27 12.99 8.39 15.93
CA ASP A 27 12.67 7.46 14.87
C ASP A 27 12.17 8.34 13.72
N ALA A 28 13.10 8.78 12.90
CA ALA A 28 12.81 9.26 11.56
C ALA A 28 12.49 8.03 10.70
N GLY A 29 11.51 7.22 11.13
CA GLY A 29 10.82 6.31 10.25
C GLY A 29 10.03 7.18 9.30
N GLU A 30 10.65 7.55 8.19
CA GLU A 30 9.96 8.13 7.05
C GLU A 30 8.95 7.09 6.55
N GLY A 31 7.78 7.08 7.20
CA GLY A 31 6.71 6.09 7.07
C GLY A 31 5.95 6.22 5.74
N TRP A 32 6.68 6.37 4.64
CA TRP A 32 6.13 6.50 3.29
C TRP A 32 5.52 5.21 2.76
N GLY A 33 5.96 4.07 3.29
CA GLY A 33 5.55 2.75 2.85
C GLY A 33 4.22 2.30 3.43
N ILE A 34 3.42 1.62 2.62
CA ILE A 34 2.20 0.94 3.09
C ILE A 34 2.58 -0.35 3.81
N ASN A 35 2.48 -0.32 5.14
CA ASN A 35 2.81 -1.44 6.01
C ASN A 35 1.63 -1.78 6.91
N GLY A 36 1.31 -3.07 7.01
CA GLY A 36 0.27 -3.55 7.91
C GLY A 36 -0.60 -4.65 7.30
N THR A 37 -1.77 -4.84 7.91
CA THR A 37 -2.77 -5.81 7.45
C THR A 37 -3.99 -5.06 6.93
N PHE A 38 -4.53 -5.50 5.81
CA PHE A 38 -5.59 -4.81 5.08
C PHE A 38 -6.70 -5.77 4.68
N ALA A 39 -7.95 -5.33 4.82
CA ALA A 39 -9.09 -5.95 4.18
C ALA A 39 -9.17 -5.44 2.74
N VAL A 40 -9.23 -6.35 1.76
CA VAL A 40 -9.33 -5.99 0.35
C VAL A 40 -10.60 -6.53 -0.28
N SER A 41 -11.10 -5.82 -1.28
CA SER A 41 -12.27 -6.21 -2.07
C SER A 41 -12.11 -5.80 -3.53
N SER A 42 -12.34 -6.73 -4.44
CA SER A 42 -12.53 -6.47 -5.87
C SER A 42 -14.02 -6.58 -6.18
N ASN A 43 -14.61 -5.52 -6.75
CA ASN A 43 -16.03 -5.46 -7.04
C ASN A 43 -16.33 -6.07 -8.41
N GLY A 44 -16.85 -7.29 -8.38
CA GLY A 44 -17.23 -8.04 -9.58
C GLY A 44 -18.48 -7.50 -10.29
N ASP A 45 -19.40 -6.86 -9.57
CA ASP A 45 -20.67 -6.35 -10.11
C ASP A 45 -20.48 -5.15 -11.05
N PHE A 46 -19.32 -4.50 -10.97
CA PHE A 46 -18.94 -3.39 -11.86
C PHE A 46 -17.72 -3.73 -12.72
N ALA A 47 -17.50 -5.02 -12.95
CA ALA A 47 -16.41 -5.48 -13.78
C ALA A 47 -16.67 -5.19 -15.27
N LYS A 48 -15.57 -5.12 -16.02
CA LYS A 48 -15.56 -5.03 -17.47
C LYS A 48 -14.77 -6.19 -18.05
N VAL A 49 -15.36 -6.86 -19.04
CA VAL A 49 -14.70 -7.86 -19.87
C VAL A 49 -14.45 -7.24 -21.24
N ASN A 50 -13.17 -7.03 -21.59
CA ASN A 50 -12.76 -6.31 -22.80
C ASN A 50 -13.49 -4.96 -22.95
N GLU A 51 -13.48 -4.16 -21.88
CA GLU A 51 -14.12 -2.83 -21.78
C GLU A 51 -15.66 -2.80 -21.86
N ARG A 52 -16.33 -3.95 -22.01
CA ARG A 52 -17.78 -4.05 -21.85
C ARG A 52 -18.14 -4.40 -20.42
N PHE A 53 -19.04 -3.66 -19.80
CA PHE A 53 -19.60 -4.03 -18.49
C PHE A 53 -20.21 -5.42 -18.54
N GLN A 54 -19.78 -6.26 -17.60
CA GLN A 54 -20.28 -7.60 -17.41
C GLN A 54 -19.86 -8.05 -16.02
N ASP A 55 -20.84 -8.44 -15.21
CA ASP A 55 -20.62 -8.96 -13.87
C ASP A 55 -19.66 -10.14 -13.88
N GLN A 56 -18.73 -10.13 -12.93
CA GLN A 56 -17.78 -11.19 -12.66
C GLN A 56 -17.88 -11.57 -11.18
N PRO A 57 -17.35 -12.73 -10.76
CA PRO A 57 -17.22 -13.02 -9.34
C PRO A 57 -16.37 -11.95 -8.64
N GLY A 58 -16.88 -11.39 -7.53
CA GLY A 58 -16.10 -10.53 -6.66
C GLY A 58 -15.06 -11.32 -5.86
N GLU A 59 -14.00 -10.63 -5.42
CA GLU A 59 -12.94 -11.22 -4.59
C GLU A 59 -12.83 -10.44 -3.28
N ARG A 60 -12.71 -11.14 -2.15
CA ARG A 60 -12.40 -10.54 -0.84
C ARG A 60 -11.31 -11.36 -0.18
N SER A 61 -10.33 -10.67 0.39
CA SER A 61 -9.20 -11.30 1.08
C SER A 61 -8.59 -10.35 2.11
N THR A 62 -7.71 -10.90 2.93
CA THR A 62 -6.87 -10.15 3.87
C THR A 62 -5.44 -10.17 3.36
N TRP A 63 -4.83 -9.00 3.24
CA TRP A 63 -3.46 -8.83 2.77
C TRP A 63 -2.56 -8.33 3.89
N THR A 64 -1.42 -8.98 4.09
CA THR A 64 -0.31 -8.45 4.87
C THR A 64 0.72 -7.86 3.92
N ILE A 65 0.98 -6.57 4.06
CA ILE A 65 1.88 -5.82 3.18
C ILE A 65 3.08 -5.32 4.00
N GLY A 66 4.27 -5.55 3.47
CA GLY A 66 5.52 -4.98 3.97
C GLY A 66 6.27 -4.29 2.84
N THR A 67 6.58 -3.00 3.01
CA THR A 67 7.29 -2.18 2.02
C THR A 67 8.47 -1.45 2.64
N GLN A 68 9.49 -1.24 1.81
CA GLN A 68 10.67 -0.42 2.10
C GLN A 68 10.78 0.63 0.99
N CYS A 69 10.98 1.88 1.39
CA CYS A 69 11.00 3.02 0.48
C CYS A 69 12.34 3.73 0.54
N VAL A 70 12.87 4.09 -0.64
CA VAL A 70 14.05 4.97 -0.75
C VAL A 70 13.64 6.43 -0.96
N SER A 71 12.41 6.67 -1.41
CA SER A 71 11.78 7.98 -1.51
C SER A 71 10.26 7.85 -1.38
N PRO A 72 9.51 8.95 -1.20
CA PRO A 72 8.04 8.91 -1.11
C PRO A 72 7.32 8.27 -2.31
N THR A 73 7.99 8.22 -3.47
CA THR A 73 7.43 7.68 -4.71
C THR A 73 8.08 6.38 -5.17
N GLU A 74 9.08 5.89 -4.43
CA GLU A 74 9.88 4.72 -4.78
C GLU A 74 9.94 3.75 -3.59
N CYS A 75 8.99 2.83 -3.59
CA CYS A 75 8.83 1.77 -2.62
C CYS A 75 8.80 0.42 -3.31
N THR A 76 9.37 -0.58 -2.66
CA THR A 76 9.29 -1.99 -3.05
C THR A 76 8.97 -2.85 -1.84
N GLY A 77 8.41 -4.03 -2.05
CA GLY A 77 7.98 -4.86 -0.94
C GLY A 77 7.30 -6.14 -1.37
N THR A 78 6.59 -6.75 -0.44
CA THR A 78 5.86 -7.99 -0.65
C THR A 78 4.45 -7.90 -0.06
N VAL A 79 3.50 -8.45 -0.80
CA VAL A 79 2.13 -8.70 -0.36
C VAL A 79 1.98 -10.19 -0.11
N THR A 80 1.37 -10.55 1.01
CA THR A 80 0.95 -11.92 1.31
C THR A 80 -0.56 -11.91 1.54
N SER A 81 -1.29 -12.76 0.83
CA SER A 81 -2.73 -12.88 0.97
C SER A 81 -3.10 -14.16 1.73
N ASP A 82 -4.13 -14.07 2.55
CA ASP A 82 -4.81 -15.22 3.17
C ASP A 82 -5.38 -16.23 2.16
N ALA A 83 -5.54 -15.86 0.89
CA ALA A 83 -5.87 -16.76 -0.21
C ALA A 83 -4.69 -17.65 -0.67
N GLY A 84 -3.56 -17.64 0.06
CA GLY A 84 -2.46 -18.60 -0.12
C GLY A 84 -1.43 -18.21 -1.18
N TRP A 85 -1.34 -16.92 -1.53
CA TRP A 85 -0.38 -16.42 -2.51
C TRP A 85 0.43 -15.25 -1.98
N SER A 86 1.59 -15.03 -2.59
CA SER A 86 2.43 -13.85 -2.36
C SER A 86 2.88 -13.25 -3.68
N ALA A 87 3.05 -11.92 -3.70
CA ALA A 87 3.48 -11.18 -4.89
C ALA A 87 4.32 -9.95 -4.51
N PRO A 88 5.24 -9.52 -5.38
CA PRO A 88 5.93 -8.25 -5.18
C PRO A 88 4.96 -7.07 -5.31
N ILE A 89 5.15 -6.09 -4.44
CA ILE A 89 4.56 -4.76 -4.57
C ILE A 89 5.67 -3.74 -4.86
N TYR A 90 5.40 -2.82 -5.77
CA TYR A 90 6.33 -1.76 -6.13
C TYR A 90 5.58 -0.50 -6.53
N THR A 91 6.23 0.65 -6.50
CA THR A 91 5.63 1.90 -6.97
C THR A 91 6.08 2.25 -8.38
N THR A 92 5.22 2.95 -9.12
CA THR A 92 5.57 3.62 -10.37
C THR A 92 4.78 4.91 -10.45
N ASN A 93 5.47 6.05 -10.59
CA ASN A 93 4.87 7.39 -10.59
C ASN A 93 3.96 7.65 -9.36
N GLY A 94 4.37 7.18 -8.18
CA GLY A 94 3.61 7.37 -6.93
C GLY A 94 2.38 6.47 -6.75
N LEU A 95 2.10 5.57 -7.70
CA LEU A 95 1.05 4.56 -7.57
C LEU A 95 1.66 3.22 -7.17
N TYR A 96 0.97 2.46 -6.33
CA TYR A 96 1.38 1.11 -5.96
C TYR A 96 0.86 0.08 -6.95
N TYR A 97 1.70 -0.87 -7.29
CA TYR A 97 1.40 -1.97 -8.19
C TYR A 97 1.69 -3.30 -7.52
N VAL A 98 0.74 -4.23 -7.55
CA VAL A 98 0.94 -5.63 -7.17
C VAL A 98 0.76 -6.48 -8.41
N LYS A 99 1.80 -7.23 -8.79
CA LYS A 99 1.80 -8.00 -10.03
C LYS A 99 2.01 -9.48 -9.74
N ARG A 100 1.08 -10.31 -10.20
CA ARG A 100 1.17 -11.77 -10.05
C ARG A 100 0.66 -12.51 -11.28
N VAL A 101 1.11 -13.75 -11.43
CA VAL A 101 0.54 -14.70 -12.39
C VAL A 101 -0.51 -15.54 -11.67
N VAL A 102 -1.68 -15.68 -12.28
CA VAL A 102 -2.78 -16.51 -11.81
C VAL A 102 -2.83 -17.75 -12.70
N PRO A 103 -2.40 -18.93 -12.20
CA PRO A 103 -2.50 -20.16 -12.96
C PRO A 103 -3.97 -20.55 -13.12
N ASN A 104 -4.30 -21.21 -14.23
CA ASN A 104 -5.66 -21.72 -14.50
C ASN A 104 -6.75 -20.62 -14.40
N TRP A 105 -6.41 -19.38 -14.77
CA TRP A 105 -7.33 -18.25 -14.65
C TRP A 105 -8.56 -18.40 -15.56
N ARG A 106 -8.36 -18.92 -16.77
CA ARG A 106 -9.47 -19.27 -17.66
C ARG A 106 -9.18 -20.57 -18.39
N PHE A 107 -10.24 -21.18 -18.91
CA PHE A 107 -10.15 -22.38 -19.73
C PHE A 107 -10.66 -22.09 -21.14
N CYS A 108 -9.97 -22.64 -22.14
CA CYS A 108 -10.44 -22.65 -23.51
C CYS A 108 -11.57 -23.67 -23.72
N ALA A 109 -12.22 -23.65 -24.88
CA ALA A 109 -13.33 -24.56 -25.18
C ALA A 109 -12.92 -26.05 -25.20
N ASP A 110 -11.64 -26.32 -25.46
CA ASP A 110 -11.00 -27.62 -25.40
C ASP A 110 -10.50 -28.00 -23.99
N GLY A 111 -10.76 -27.16 -22.98
CA GLY A 111 -10.36 -27.37 -21.60
C GLY A 111 -8.90 -27.00 -21.30
N GLN A 112 -8.13 -26.45 -22.25
CA GLN A 112 -6.77 -26.01 -21.98
C GLN A 112 -6.75 -24.84 -20.97
N PRO A 113 -5.97 -24.93 -19.88
CA PRO A 113 -5.85 -23.84 -18.93
C PRO A 113 -4.96 -22.74 -19.50
N ILE A 114 -5.40 -21.50 -19.30
CA ILE A 114 -4.68 -20.28 -19.67
C ILE A 114 -4.42 -19.49 -18.40
N GLU A 115 -3.16 -19.10 -18.21
CA GLU A 115 -2.76 -18.20 -17.14
C GLU A 115 -3.21 -16.76 -17.40
N GLY A 116 -3.46 -16.03 -16.32
CA GLY A 116 -3.76 -14.61 -16.34
C GLY A 116 -2.67 -13.81 -15.66
N LEU A 117 -2.23 -12.71 -16.26
CA LEU A 117 -1.41 -11.73 -15.57
C LEU A 117 -2.33 -10.78 -14.81
N GLN A 118 -2.32 -10.86 -13.48
CA GLN A 118 -3.12 -10.00 -12.62
C GLN A 118 -2.27 -8.85 -12.07
N VAL A 119 -2.77 -7.64 -12.25
CA VAL A 119 -2.15 -6.40 -11.80
C VAL A 119 -3.16 -5.62 -10.99
N TYR A 120 -2.81 -5.35 -9.74
CA TYR A 120 -3.52 -4.40 -8.91
C TYR A 120 -2.82 -3.05 -9.01
N LYS A 121 -3.56 -1.98 -9.21
CA LYS A 121 -3.09 -0.59 -9.20
C LYS A 121 -3.81 0.13 -8.08
N LEU A 122 -3.05 0.67 -7.13
CA LEU A 122 -3.56 1.21 -5.87
C LEU A 122 -3.06 2.64 -5.64
N TYR A 123 -3.90 3.46 -5.04
CA TYR A 123 -3.55 4.80 -4.56
C TYR A 123 -4.38 5.16 -3.33
N PRO A 124 -3.83 5.99 -2.43
CA PRO A 124 -4.50 6.31 -1.18
C PRO A 124 -5.63 7.33 -1.42
N VAL A 125 -6.72 7.17 -0.69
CA VAL A 125 -7.92 8.01 -0.83
C VAL A 125 -8.47 8.43 0.52
N GLY A 126 -8.85 9.69 0.62
CA GLY A 126 -9.56 10.25 1.76
C GLY A 126 -11.03 9.84 1.79
N PHE A 127 -11.70 10.20 2.87
CA PHE A 127 -13.13 9.94 3.07
C PHE A 127 -14.03 10.58 1.99
N ASP A 128 -13.58 11.67 1.39
CA ASP A 128 -14.28 12.39 0.32
C ASP A 128 -14.05 11.80 -1.08
N GLY A 129 -13.24 10.72 -1.18
CA GLY A 129 -12.91 10.06 -2.43
C GLY A 129 -11.80 10.73 -3.24
N HIS A 130 -11.20 11.81 -2.73
CA HIS A 130 -10.03 12.43 -3.35
C HIS A 130 -8.73 11.73 -2.91
N VAL A 131 -7.67 11.93 -3.69
CA VAL A 131 -6.34 11.42 -3.33
C VAL A 131 -5.86 12.12 -2.06
N ASP A 132 -5.53 11.33 -1.04
CA ASP A 132 -4.96 11.81 0.21
C ASP A 132 -3.79 10.91 0.61
N ALA A 133 -2.57 11.45 0.59
CA ALA A 133 -1.36 10.68 0.87
C ALA A 133 -1.27 10.22 2.35
N ALA A 134 -2.02 10.84 3.26
CA ALA A 134 -2.05 10.48 4.67
C ALA A 134 -3.13 9.43 5.00
N ALA A 135 -3.94 9.00 4.02
CA ALA A 135 -5.02 8.07 4.25
C ALA A 135 -4.53 6.61 4.40
N ASP A 136 -5.20 5.86 5.28
CA ASP A 136 -5.04 4.41 5.45
C ASP A 136 -6.02 3.59 4.57
N GLU A 137 -6.78 4.27 3.70
CA GLU A 137 -7.68 3.66 2.74
C GLU A 137 -7.13 3.84 1.32
N TYR A 138 -7.33 2.84 0.48
CA TYR A 138 -6.80 2.78 -0.87
C TYR A 138 -7.88 2.31 -1.82
N THR A 139 -7.84 2.86 -3.03
CA THR A 139 -8.69 2.41 -4.12
C THR A 139 -7.86 2.19 -5.37
N GLY A 140 -8.51 1.64 -6.38
CA GLY A 140 -7.99 1.59 -7.72
C GLY A 140 -8.60 0.43 -8.48
N GLU A 141 -7.74 -0.45 -8.97
CA GLU A 141 -8.13 -1.38 -10.01
C GLU A 141 -7.45 -2.74 -9.88
N ASN A 142 -8.23 -3.79 -10.09
CA ASN A 142 -7.77 -5.15 -10.31
C ASN A 142 -7.98 -5.48 -11.80
N GLN A 143 -6.89 -5.67 -12.53
CA GLN A 143 -6.93 -6.06 -13.94
C GLN A 143 -6.24 -7.41 -14.12
N THR A 144 -6.94 -8.38 -14.72
CA THR A 144 -6.34 -9.63 -15.17
C THR A 144 -6.37 -9.71 -16.70
N THR A 145 -5.21 -9.93 -17.32
CA THR A 145 -5.05 -10.03 -18.77
C THR A 145 -4.41 -11.35 -19.15
N GLY A 146 -5.04 -12.08 -20.06
CA GLY A 146 -4.47 -13.31 -20.63
C GLY A 146 -3.70 -13.04 -21.93
N PRO A 147 -2.89 -14.01 -22.41
CA PRO A 147 -2.13 -13.88 -23.65
C PRO A 147 -3.03 -13.67 -24.87
N SER A 148 -2.66 -12.78 -25.80
CA SER A 148 -3.33 -12.69 -27.10
C SER A 148 -3.16 -14.01 -27.88
N GLY A 149 -4.15 -14.35 -28.70
CA GLY A 149 -4.16 -15.59 -29.47
C GLY A 149 -4.62 -16.82 -28.67
N SER A 150 -4.68 -16.73 -27.34
CA SER A 150 -5.15 -17.84 -26.52
C SER A 150 -6.62 -18.14 -26.80
N CYS A 151 -6.97 -19.44 -26.79
CA CYS A 151 -8.27 -19.96 -27.23
C CYS A 151 -8.67 -19.58 -28.66
N GLY A 152 -7.70 -19.44 -29.57
CA GLY A 152 -7.94 -19.16 -31.00
C GLY A 152 -8.49 -17.77 -31.29
N ARG A 153 -8.39 -16.83 -30.34
CA ARG A 153 -8.85 -15.44 -30.51
C ARG A 153 -7.68 -14.48 -30.50
N ASN A 154 -7.49 -13.74 -31.59
CA ASN A 154 -6.47 -12.69 -31.68
C ASN A 154 -6.90 -11.41 -30.95
N GLN A 155 -7.13 -11.53 -29.65
CA GLN A 155 -7.46 -10.44 -28.74
C GLN A 155 -6.93 -10.81 -27.36
N TRP A 156 -6.42 -9.81 -26.62
CA TRP A 156 -6.05 -9.97 -25.22
C TRP A 156 -7.31 -10.03 -24.36
N PRO A 157 -7.72 -11.21 -23.84
CA PRO A 157 -8.83 -11.28 -22.91
C PRO A 157 -8.46 -10.50 -21.65
N THR A 158 -9.25 -9.48 -21.31
CA THR A 158 -9.00 -8.63 -20.14
C THR A 158 -10.25 -8.53 -19.29
N VAL A 159 -10.09 -8.76 -18.00
CA VAL A 159 -11.09 -8.48 -16.97
C VAL A 159 -10.55 -7.37 -16.09
N ARG A 160 -11.33 -6.29 -15.93
CA ARG A 160 -10.99 -5.11 -15.13
C ARG A 160 -12.11 -4.89 -14.11
N MET A 161 -11.78 -4.74 -12.84
CA MET A 161 -12.76 -4.53 -11.77
C MET A 161 -12.26 -3.45 -10.79
N PRO A 162 -13.17 -2.63 -10.22
CA PRO A 162 -12.81 -1.70 -9.16
C PRO A 162 -12.24 -2.45 -7.95
N PHE A 163 -11.20 -1.90 -7.36
CA PHE A 163 -10.55 -2.46 -6.18
C PHE A 163 -10.59 -1.46 -5.03
N TYR A 164 -10.81 -1.95 -3.82
CA TYR A 164 -10.77 -1.17 -2.60
C TYR A 164 -10.02 -1.94 -1.51
N MET A 165 -9.28 -1.20 -0.69
CA MET A 165 -8.48 -1.74 0.39
C MET A 165 -8.49 -0.81 1.59
N LYS A 166 -8.65 -1.38 2.78
CA LYS A 166 -8.69 -0.65 4.05
C LYS A 166 -7.86 -1.36 5.09
N LYS A 167 -7.06 -0.60 5.84
CA LYS A 167 -6.26 -1.12 6.95
C LYS A 167 -7.16 -1.65 8.08
N ILE A 168 -6.75 -2.77 8.68
CA ILE A 168 -7.43 -3.45 9.80
C ILE A 168 -6.77 -3.07 11.13
#